data_AF-A0A932LSK8-F1
#
_entry.id   AF-A0A932LSK8-F1
#
_cell.length_a   1.000
_cell.length_b   1.000
_cell.length_c   1.000
_cell.angle_alpha   90.00
_cell.angle_beta   90.00
_cell.angle_gamma   90.00
#
_symmetry.space_group_name_H-M   'P 1'
#
loop_
_entity.id
_entity.type
_entity.pdbx_description
1 polymer ?
#
loop_
_entity_poly.entity_id
_entity_poly.type
_entity_poly.pdbx_seq_one_letter_code
_entity_poly.pdbx_strand_id
1 'polypeptide(L)'
;MNQGFTVVIVLTAIVGLVWFFRSRVAKEWQIQPEDIPNVISKLKSGNSTLAWAQVIAVTDPNLKDSDIALDYSVSDGQLEFNWCLLAPKNIEDKFVVIDFMNRNGHTPIEMVAENGCPLIKVTGANIESLANRILVEIYHTGGPLTLIGEGFEWP
;
A
#
# COMPACT_ATOMS: atom_id res chain seq x y z
N MET A 1 0.40 10.73 48.39
CA MET A 1 0.78 10.86 46.95
C MET A 1 0.17 12.14 46.42
N ASN A 2 0.99 13.11 46.02
CA ASN A 2 0.54 14.45 45.62
C ASN A 2 -0.20 14.38 44.27
N GLN A 3 -1.44 14.83 44.23
CA GLN A 3 -2.25 14.90 43.00
C GLN A 3 -1.55 15.61 41.84
N GLY A 4 -0.67 16.58 42.13
CA GLY A 4 0.13 17.27 41.12
C GLY A 4 1.11 16.38 40.34
N PHE A 5 1.63 15.30 40.95
CA PHE A 5 2.58 14.41 40.28
C PHE A 5 1.89 13.49 39.26
N THR A 6 0.67 13.03 39.55
CA THR A 6 -0.12 12.19 38.66
C THR A 6 -0.53 12.93 37.38
N VAL A 7 -0.90 14.21 37.50
CA VAL A 7 -1.32 15.04 36.34
C VAL A 7 -0.18 15.21 35.34
N VAL A 8 1.06 15.43 35.81
CA VAL A 8 2.23 15.62 34.94
C VAL A 8 2.58 14.34 34.17
N ILE A 9 2.50 13.16 34.80
CA ILE A 9 2.76 11.88 34.12
C ILE A 9 1.73 11.62 33.01
N VAL A 10 0.44 11.85 33.30
CA VAL A 10 -0.64 11.65 32.31
C VAL A 10 -0.48 12.58 31.12
N LEU A 11 -0.16 13.86 31.35
CA LEU A 11 0.06 14.82 30.25
C LEU A 11 1.28 14.45 29.40
N THR A 12 2.36 13.99 30.03
CA THR A 12 3.57 13.59 29.31
C THR A 12 3.32 12.34 28.46
N ALA A 13 2.56 11.37 28.98
CA ALA A 13 2.15 10.17 28.25
C ALA A 13 1.25 10.51 27.06
N ILE A 14 0.28 11.42 27.22
CA ILE A 14 -0.60 11.87 26.13
C ILE A 14 0.21 12.59 25.05
N VAL A 15 1.12 13.48 25.42
CA VAL A 15 1.99 14.18 24.44
C VAL A 15 2.88 13.19 23.70
N GLY A 16 3.49 12.23 24.41
CA GLY A 16 4.29 11.16 23.81
C GLY A 16 3.48 10.29 22.84
N LEU A 17 2.24 9.97 23.21
CA LEU A 17 1.32 9.17 22.40
C LEU A 17 0.85 9.95 21.16
N VAL A 18 0.44 11.21 21.31
CA VAL A 18 0.09 12.09 20.18
C VAL A 18 1.27 12.31 19.24
N TRP A 19 2.48 12.48 19.77
CA TRP A 19 3.70 12.61 18.96
C TRP A 19 4.03 11.31 18.23
N PHE A 20 3.89 10.16 18.88
CA PHE A 20 4.07 8.83 18.29
C PHE A 20 3.05 8.52 17.17
N PHE A 21 1.81 8.97 17.31
CA PHE A 21 0.81 8.85 16.25
C PHE A 21 1.04 9.87 15.12
N ARG A 22 1.46 11.09 15.43
CA ARG A 22 1.78 12.12 14.42
C ARG A 22 3.07 11.85 13.66
N SER A 23 4.05 11.17 14.25
CA SER A 23 5.28 10.79 13.54
C SER A 23 5.05 9.66 12.54
N ARG A 24 3.88 9.00 12.59
CA ARG A 24 3.44 7.95 11.66
C ARG A 24 2.49 8.45 10.56
N VAL A 25 2.49 9.75 10.26
CA VAL A 25 1.83 10.22 9.04
C VAL A 25 2.66 9.67 7.87
N ALA A 26 2.10 8.68 7.18
CA ALA A 26 2.74 8.10 6.00
C ALA A 26 3.03 9.23 5.00
N LYS A 27 4.25 9.24 4.47
CA LYS A 27 4.65 10.25 3.50
C LYS A 27 3.90 9.98 2.20
N GLU A 28 3.41 11.05 1.58
CA GLU A 28 2.76 11.01 0.28
C GLU A 28 3.67 11.65 -0.77
N TRP A 29 3.75 11.01 -1.94
CA TRP A 29 4.49 11.49 -3.10
C TRP A 29 3.65 11.35 -4.36
N GLN A 30 3.97 12.15 -5.37
CA GLN A 30 3.43 11.97 -6.72
C GLN A 30 4.46 11.25 -7.57
N ILE A 31 4.06 10.18 -8.25
CA ILE A 31 4.92 9.36 -9.11
C ILE A 31 4.24 9.10 -10.45
N GLN A 32 4.98 8.60 -11.44
CA GLN A 32 4.44 8.07 -12.68
C GLN A 32 4.43 6.52 -12.66
N PRO A 33 3.64 5.85 -13.53
CA PRO A 33 3.65 4.39 -13.62
C PRO A 33 5.06 3.80 -13.86
N GLU A 34 5.90 4.48 -14.65
CA GLU A 34 7.28 4.10 -14.91
C GLU A 34 8.21 4.17 -13.68
N ASP A 35 7.81 4.84 -12.60
CA ASP A 35 8.59 4.92 -11.37
C ASP A 35 8.37 3.71 -10.45
N ILE A 36 7.31 2.91 -10.67
CA ILE A 36 6.95 1.76 -9.82
C ILE A 36 8.12 0.78 -9.65
N PRO A 37 8.88 0.38 -10.70
CA PRO A 37 10.05 -0.48 -10.53
C PRO A 37 11.12 0.11 -9.60
N ASN A 38 11.34 1.43 -9.66
CA ASN A 38 12.30 2.12 -8.79
C ASN A 38 11.81 2.16 -7.33
N VAL A 39 10.51 2.42 -7.11
CA VAL A 39 9.88 2.35 -5.78
C VAL A 39 10.08 0.96 -5.18
N ILE A 40 9.87 -0.11 -5.95
CA ILE A 40 10.06 -1.48 -5.47
C ILE A 40 11.53 -1.79 -5.21
N SER A 41 12.44 -1.28 -6.04
CA SER A 41 13.88 -1.40 -5.76
C SER A 41 14.25 -0.74 -4.43
N LYS A 42 13.71 0.46 -4.15
CA LYS A 42 13.92 1.16 -2.87
C LYS A 42 13.33 0.37 -1.70
N LEU A 43 12.11 -0.13 -1.88
CA LEU A 43 11.41 -0.97 -0.91
C LEU A 43 12.24 -2.20 -0.52
N LYS A 44 12.79 -2.93 -1.49
CA LYS A 44 13.64 -4.12 -1.27
C LYS A 44 14.99 -3.78 -0.64
N SER A 45 15.51 -2.58 -0.86
CA SER A 45 16.79 -2.11 -0.30
C SER A 45 16.67 -1.50 1.09
N GLY A 46 15.45 -1.27 1.58
CA GLY A 46 15.21 -0.69 2.90
C GLY A 46 15.75 -1.57 4.01
N ASN A 47 16.40 -0.96 5.01
CA ASN A 47 16.88 -1.67 6.21
C ASN A 47 15.77 -1.96 7.23
N SER A 48 14.52 -1.58 6.93
CA SER A 48 13.39 -1.83 7.82
C SER A 48 12.94 -3.28 7.69
N THR A 49 12.71 -3.93 8.83
CA THR A 49 12.08 -5.27 8.88
C THR A 49 10.64 -5.26 8.35
N LEU A 50 10.02 -4.08 8.29
CA LEU A 50 8.69 -3.86 7.75
C LEU A 50 8.73 -2.61 6.86
N ALA A 51 8.65 -2.82 5.55
CA ALA A 51 8.54 -1.74 4.57
C ALA A 51 7.34 -2.03 3.66
N TRP A 52 6.59 -0.97 3.32
CA TRP A 52 5.44 -1.08 2.44
C TRP A 52 5.27 0.17 1.58
N ALA A 53 4.65 0.00 0.42
CA ALA A 53 4.32 1.05 -0.53
C ALA A 53 2.93 0.79 -1.12
N GLN A 54 2.05 1.77 -1.08
CA GLN A 54 0.74 1.79 -1.70
C GLN A 54 0.76 2.77 -2.87
N VAL A 55 0.36 2.29 -4.04
CA VAL A 55 0.21 3.08 -5.26
C VAL A 55 -1.28 3.27 -5.52
N ILE A 56 -1.74 4.51 -5.48
CA ILE A 56 -3.14 4.90 -5.68
C ILE A 56 -3.30 5.55 -7.05
N ALA A 57 -4.29 5.10 -7.80
CA ALA A 57 -4.65 5.65 -9.09
C ALA A 57 -6.14 6.02 -9.12
N VAL A 58 -6.44 7.24 -9.57
CA VAL A 58 -7.81 7.67 -9.88
C VAL A 58 -8.18 7.09 -11.26
N THR A 59 -9.14 6.18 -11.32
CA THR A 59 -9.53 5.54 -12.60
C THR A 59 -10.53 6.36 -13.40
N ASP A 60 -11.38 7.16 -12.75
CA ASP A 60 -12.24 8.15 -13.38
C ASP A 60 -12.43 9.36 -12.45
N PRO A 61 -11.92 10.55 -12.80
CA PRO A 61 -12.00 11.73 -11.94
C PRO A 61 -13.42 12.28 -11.76
N ASN A 62 -14.40 11.83 -12.55
CA ASN A 62 -15.80 12.24 -12.44
C ASN A 62 -16.63 11.27 -11.59
N LEU A 63 -16.08 10.10 -11.26
CA LEU A 63 -16.73 9.10 -10.44
C LEU A 63 -16.15 9.14 -9.03
N LYS A 64 -17.05 9.24 -8.05
CA LYS A 64 -16.66 9.11 -6.64
C LYS A 64 -16.22 7.67 -6.38
N ASP A 65 -15.20 7.50 -5.53
CA ASP A 65 -14.71 6.20 -5.08
C ASP A 65 -14.20 5.31 -6.25
N SER A 66 -13.69 5.96 -7.31
CA SER A 66 -13.07 5.33 -8.48
C SER A 66 -11.59 4.99 -8.27
N ASP A 67 -11.07 5.28 -7.09
CA ASP A 67 -9.67 5.04 -6.78
C ASP A 67 -9.40 3.56 -6.59
N ILE A 68 -8.26 3.13 -7.11
CA ILE A 68 -7.70 1.81 -6.82
C ILE A 68 -6.39 2.00 -6.08
N ALA A 69 -6.14 1.14 -5.10
CA ALA A 69 -4.93 1.14 -4.30
C ALA A 69 -4.26 -0.22 -4.40
N LEU A 70 -3.03 -0.24 -4.91
CA LEU A 70 -2.22 -1.45 -5.13
C LEU A 70 -1.01 -1.41 -4.21
N ASP A 71 -0.85 -2.43 -3.37
CA ASP A 71 0.15 -2.42 -2.31
C ASP A 71 1.29 -3.40 -2.60
N TYR A 72 2.51 -2.98 -2.28
CA TYR A 72 3.67 -3.84 -2.13
C TYR A 72 4.15 -3.79 -0.68
N SER A 73 4.59 -4.94 -0.18
CA SER A 73 5.27 -5.04 1.11
C SER A 73 6.46 -5.98 1.02
N VAL A 74 7.43 -5.79 1.91
CA VAL A 74 8.53 -6.75 2.10
C VAL A 74 8.39 -7.33 3.51
N SER A 75 8.18 -8.65 3.57
CA SER A 75 8.13 -9.42 4.82
C SER A 75 9.20 -10.50 4.75
N ASP A 76 10.09 -10.55 5.74
CA ASP A 76 11.19 -11.53 5.80
C ASP A 76 12.05 -11.59 4.52
N GLY A 77 12.25 -10.43 3.88
CA GLY A 77 13.01 -10.31 2.62
C GLY A 77 12.25 -10.78 1.37
N GLN A 78 11.01 -11.24 1.51
CA GLN A 78 10.14 -11.60 0.42
C GLN A 78 9.25 -10.41 0.03
N LEU A 79 9.30 -10.04 -1.25
CA LEU A 79 8.35 -9.08 -1.81
C LEU A 79 6.97 -9.74 -1.93
N GLU A 80 5.94 -8.99 -1.59
CA GLU A 80 4.55 -9.40 -1.66
C GLU A 80 3.77 -8.29 -2.34
N PHE A 81 2.82 -8.68 -3.19
CA PHE A 81 1.81 -7.79 -3.73
C PHE A 81 0.50 -8.06 -2.99
N ASN A 82 -0.11 -7.02 -2.45
CA ASN A 82 -1.39 -7.08 -1.75
C ASN A 82 -2.38 -6.10 -2.40
N TRP A 83 -3.63 -6.53 -2.55
CA TRP A 83 -4.69 -5.71 -3.11
C TRP A 83 -5.92 -5.77 -2.22
N CYS A 84 -6.10 -4.73 -1.41
CA CYS A 84 -7.18 -4.64 -0.44
C CYS A 84 -8.54 -4.46 -1.15
N LEU A 85 -9.52 -5.29 -0.79
CA LEU A 85 -10.87 -5.30 -1.38
C LEU A 85 -11.85 -4.45 -0.54
N LEU A 86 -11.47 -3.20 -0.26
CA LEU A 86 -12.30 -2.24 0.49
C LEU A 86 -12.98 -1.21 -0.40
N ALA A 87 -12.26 -0.69 -1.40
CA ALA A 87 -12.82 0.30 -2.31
C ALA A 87 -13.90 -0.33 -3.19
N PRO A 88 -15.02 0.37 -3.45
CA PRO A 88 -16.07 -0.14 -4.35
C PRO A 88 -15.52 -0.61 -5.69
N LYS A 89 -14.57 0.15 -6.27
CA LYS A 89 -13.94 -0.19 -7.54
C LYS A 89 -13.14 -1.49 -7.48
N ASN A 90 -12.37 -1.71 -6.40
CA ASN A 90 -11.63 -2.95 -6.20
C ASN A 90 -12.55 -4.18 -6.09
N ILE A 91 -13.70 -4.03 -5.43
CA ILE A 91 -14.68 -5.10 -5.27
C ILE A 91 -15.34 -5.43 -6.62
N GLU A 92 -15.74 -4.41 -7.36
CA GLU A 92 -16.34 -4.54 -8.71
C GLU A 92 -15.41 -5.28 -9.67
N ASP A 93 -14.14 -4.87 -9.71
CA ASP A 93 -13.18 -5.37 -10.70
C ASP A 93 -12.42 -6.63 -10.24
N LYS A 94 -12.76 -7.17 -9.05
CA LYS A 94 -12.05 -8.29 -8.42
C LYS A 94 -11.78 -9.45 -9.39
N PHE A 95 -12.83 -9.94 -10.05
CA PHE A 95 -12.72 -11.11 -10.92
C PHE A 95 -11.92 -10.83 -12.19
N VAL A 96 -12.01 -9.62 -12.74
CA VAL A 96 -11.26 -9.21 -13.93
C VAL A 96 -9.76 -9.18 -13.63
N VAL A 97 -9.39 -8.60 -12.48
CA VAL A 97 -7.99 -8.49 -12.05
C VAL A 97 -7.41 -9.85 -11.63
N ILE A 98 -8.19 -10.70 -10.95
CA ILE A 98 -7.76 -12.08 -10.64
C ILE A 98 -7.49 -12.88 -11.92
N ASP A 99 -8.42 -12.82 -12.88
CA ASP A 99 -8.26 -13.51 -14.16
C ASP A 99 -7.05 -12.98 -14.94
N PHE A 100 -6.81 -11.67 -14.90
CA PHE A 100 -5.59 -11.06 -15.43
C PHE A 100 -4.32 -11.61 -14.77
N MET A 101 -4.28 -11.69 -13.43
CA MET A 101 -3.14 -12.25 -12.70
C MET A 101 -2.87 -13.71 -13.09
N ASN A 102 -3.92 -14.54 -13.15
CA ASN A 102 -3.83 -15.95 -13.54
C ASN A 102 -3.27 -16.11 -14.96
N ARG A 103 -3.78 -15.34 -15.93
CA ARG A 103 -3.29 -15.37 -17.33
C ARG A 103 -1.83 -14.95 -17.46
N ASN A 104 -1.31 -14.22 -16.48
CA ASN A 104 0.07 -13.76 -16.43
C ASN A 104 0.99 -14.63 -15.57
N GLY A 105 0.53 -15.83 -15.18
CA GLY A 105 1.34 -16.81 -14.47
C GLY A 105 1.49 -16.52 -12.97
N HIS A 106 0.65 -15.66 -12.41
CA HIS A 106 0.58 -15.42 -10.97
C HIS A 106 -0.49 -16.30 -10.33
N THR A 107 -0.33 -16.58 -9.03
CA THR A 107 -1.28 -17.35 -8.23
C THR A 107 -1.88 -16.44 -7.15
N PRO A 108 -2.96 -15.69 -7.45
CA PRO A 108 -3.64 -14.86 -6.46
C PRO A 108 -4.32 -15.72 -5.40
N ILE A 109 -4.15 -15.34 -4.13
CA ILE A 109 -4.76 -15.98 -2.97
C ILE A 109 -5.70 -14.98 -2.31
N GLU A 110 -6.98 -15.35 -2.20
CA GLU A 110 -7.93 -14.59 -1.38
C GLU A 110 -7.66 -14.87 0.11
N MET A 111 -7.49 -13.82 0.91
CA MET A 111 -7.32 -13.95 2.36
C MET A 111 -7.87 -12.73 3.11
N VAL A 112 -7.88 -12.83 4.44
CA VAL A 112 -8.27 -11.73 5.33
C VAL A 112 -7.03 -11.38 6.16
N ALA A 113 -6.61 -10.12 6.11
CA ALA A 113 -5.52 -9.60 6.93
C ALA A 113 -5.89 -9.61 8.42
N GLU A 114 -4.89 -9.46 9.29
CA GLU A 114 -5.09 -9.47 10.76
C GLU A 114 -6.08 -8.40 11.25
N ASN A 115 -6.17 -7.27 10.54
CA ASN A 115 -7.12 -6.19 10.83
C ASN A 115 -8.53 -6.45 10.28
N GLY A 116 -8.80 -7.63 9.71
CA GLY A 116 -10.08 -8.00 9.11
C GLY A 116 -10.28 -7.52 7.67
N CYS A 117 -9.29 -6.88 7.04
CA CYS A 117 -9.39 -6.41 5.67
C CYS A 117 -9.31 -7.60 4.68
N PRO A 118 -10.32 -7.83 3.82
CA PRO A 118 -10.22 -8.81 2.74
C PRO A 118 -9.22 -8.31 1.69
N LEU A 119 -8.35 -9.19 1.20
CA LEU A 119 -7.36 -8.83 0.18
C LEU A 119 -7.02 -10.00 -0.75
N ILE A 120 -6.49 -9.64 -1.92
CA ILE A 120 -5.80 -10.57 -2.81
C ILE A 120 -4.30 -10.46 -2.56
N LYS A 121 -3.65 -11.57 -2.24
CA LYS A 121 -2.20 -11.65 -2.06
C LYS A 121 -1.57 -12.40 -3.21
N VAL A 122 -0.47 -11.88 -3.74
CA VAL A 122 0.38 -12.54 -4.73
C VAL A 122 1.82 -12.52 -4.24
N THR A 123 2.48 -13.67 -4.30
CA THR A 123 3.91 -13.82 -4.03
C THR A 123 4.58 -14.58 -5.17
N GLY A 124 5.91 -14.49 -5.26
CA GLY A 124 6.69 -15.23 -6.26
C GLY A 124 7.42 -14.32 -7.24
N ALA A 125 7.80 -14.87 -8.39
CA ALA A 125 8.59 -14.17 -9.39
C ALA A 125 7.77 -13.14 -10.17
N ASN A 126 8.45 -12.10 -10.67
CA ASN A 126 7.92 -11.09 -11.60
C ASN A 126 6.78 -10.21 -11.05
N ILE A 127 6.49 -10.29 -9.74
CA ILE A 127 5.45 -9.47 -9.11
C ILE A 127 5.83 -7.99 -9.11
N GLU A 128 7.11 -7.64 -9.28
CA GLU A 128 7.58 -6.24 -9.34
C GLU A 128 6.85 -5.41 -10.42
N SER A 129 6.45 -6.05 -11.51
CA SER A 129 5.76 -5.37 -12.61
C SER A 129 4.24 -5.35 -12.46
N LEU A 130 3.68 -6.10 -11.51
CA LEU A 130 2.26 -6.46 -11.52
C LEU A 130 1.34 -5.23 -11.39
N ALA A 131 1.63 -4.33 -10.46
CA ALA A 131 0.86 -3.10 -10.28
C ALA A 131 0.85 -2.24 -11.56
N ASN A 132 2.01 -2.00 -12.17
CA ASN A 132 2.12 -1.22 -13.41
C ASN A 132 1.30 -1.86 -14.54
N ARG A 133 1.37 -3.19 -14.66
CA ARG A 133 0.62 -3.92 -15.68
C ARG A 133 -0.89 -3.87 -15.45
N ILE A 134 -1.36 -3.98 -14.21
CA ILE A 134 -2.78 -3.81 -13.86
C ILE A 134 -3.24 -2.39 -14.23
N LEU A 135 -2.48 -1.36 -13.82
CA LEU A 135 -2.78 0.04 -14.09
C LEU A 135 -2.91 0.33 -15.59
N VAL A 136 -1.92 -0.12 -16.38
CA VAL A 136 -1.87 0.16 -17.82
C VAL A 136 -2.83 -0.72 -18.62
N GLU A 137 -2.88 -2.03 -18.34
CA GLU A 137 -3.60 -2.99 -19.17
C GLU A 137 -5.09 -3.11 -18.81
N ILE A 138 -5.47 -2.93 -17.54
CA ILE A 138 -6.87 -3.01 -17.09
C ILE A 138 -7.50 -1.62 -16.99
N TYR A 139 -6.81 -0.68 -16.34
CA TYR A 139 -7.39 0.63 -16.02
C TYR A 139 -7.01 1.72 -17.03
N HIS A 140 -6.07 1.43 -17.95
CA HIS A 140 -5.56 2.38 -18.93
C HIS A 140 -5.09 3.70 -18.29
N THR A 141 -4.58 3.64 -17.06
CA THR A 141 -4.06 4.80 -16.34
C THR A 141 -2.59 5.04 -16.70
N GLY A 142 -2.34 6.13 -17.41
CA GLY A 142 -0.99 6.65 -17.68
C GLY A 142 -0.69 7.97 -16.98
N GLY A 143 -1.58 8.40 -16.10
CA GLY A 143 -1.48 9.66 -15.38
C GLY A 143 -0.67 9.56 -14.08
N PRO A 144 -0.49 10.70 -13.38
CA PRO A 144 0.18 10.72 -12.09
C PRO A 144 -0.55 9.83 -11.08
N LEU A 145 0.25 9.15 -10.25
CA LEU A 145 -0.19 8.25 -9.20
C LEU A 145 0.22 8.84 -7.85
N THR A 146 -0.57 8.56 -6.82
CA THR A 146 -0.19 8.88 -5.44
C THR A 146 0.53 7.68 -4.84
N LEU A 147 1.76 7.89 -4.38
CA LEU A 147 2.55 6.92 -3.62
C LEU A 147 2.43 7.25 -2.14
N ILE A 148 2.07 6.27 -1.33
CA ILE A 148 2.10 6.32 0.12
C ILE A 148 3.00 5.19 0.61
N GLY A 149 3.88 5.40 1.58
CA GLY A 149 4.71 4.30 2.06
C GLY A 149 5.54 4.59 3.31
N GLU A 150 6.12 3.52 3.83
CA GLU A 150 6.99 3.51 5.01
C GLU A 150 8.15 2.52 4.82
N GLY A 151 9.27 2.78 5.51
CA GLY A 151 10.44 1.89 5.51
C GLY A 151 11.40 2.13 4.34
N PHE A 152 11.16 3.15 3.52
CA PHE A 152 12.07 3.62 2.47
C PHE A 152 12.01 5.15 2.31
N GLU A 153 13.01 5.71 1.64
CA GLU A 153 13.05 7.13 1.25
C GLU A 153 12.74 7.28 -0.24
N TRP A 154 12.02 8.36 -0.57
CA TRP A 154 11.69 8.75 -1.94
C TRP A 154 11.69 10.28 -2.09
N PRO A 155 12.15 10.81 -3.23
CA PRO A 155 12.98 10.15 -4.26
C PRO A 155 14.40 9.78 -3.76
#